data_AF-A0A7I7RIV7-F1
#
_entry.id   AF-A0A7I7RIV7-F1
#
_cell.length_a   1.000
_cell.length_b   1.000
_cell.length_c   1.000
_cell.angle_alpha   90.00
_cell.angle_beta   90.00
_cell.angle_gamma   90.00
#
_symmetry.space_group_name_H-M   'P 1'
#
loop_
_entity.id
_entity.type
_entity.pdbx_description
1 polymer ?
#
loop_
_entity_poly.entity_id
_entity_poly.type
_entity_poly.pdbx_seq_one_letter_code
_entity_poly.pdbx_strand_id
1 'polypeptide(L)'
;MAQKVTAMDILVATAFGQIHNVSQFCRDQQISRQTFYKWRRRFGEDGLDGLEQRSRRPISSPGQTAAEVEEAVLRKRKQLLEAGLDHGPQSIVWTLQRENTHRCRRGRRCGGF
;
A
#
# COMPACT_ATOMS: atom_id res chain seq x y z
N MET A 1 22.39 -4.58 19.94
CA MET A 1 21.51 -5.12 18.88
C MET A 1 20.08 -5.04 19.39
N ALA A 2 19.21 -4.26 18.75
CA ALA A 2 17.82 -4.15 19.19
C ALA A 2 17.07 -5.45 18.82
N GLN A 3 16.69 -6.23 19.84
CA GLN A 3 15.80 -7.38 19.65
C GLN A 3 14.50 -6.83 19.05
N LYS A 4 14.06 -7.37 17.91
CA LYS A 4 12.76 -7.01 17.33
C LYS A 4 11.68 -7.53 18.28
N VAL A 5 11.13 -6.65 19.12
CA VAL A 5 9.97 -6.97 19.95
C VAL A 5 8.82 -7.36 19.04
N THR A 6 8.38 -8.61 19.17
CA THR A 6 7.24 -9.14 18.45
C THR A 6 5.97 -8.87 19.25
N ALA A 7 4.83 -8.87 18.55
CA ALA A 7 3.52 -8.75 19.19
C ALA A 7 3.28 -9.81 20.29
N MET A 8 3.95 -10.95 20.17
CA MET A 8 3.88 -12.06 21.11
C MET A 8 4.61 -11.78 22.44
N ASP A 9 5.69 -11.00 22.44
CA ASP A 9 6.42 -10.62 23.66
C ASP A 9 5.56 -9.72 24.57
N ILE A 10 4.76 -8.85 23.95
CA ILE A 10 3.77 -8.04 24.66
C ILE A 10 2.66 -8.92 25.23
N LEU A 11 2.29 -9.98 24.51
CA LEU A 11 1.25 -10.90 24.93
C LEU A 11 1.64 -11.70 26.17
N VAL A 12 2.81 -12.33 26.16
CA VAL A 12 3.36 -13.08 27.30
C VAL A 12 3.34 -12.19 28.54
N ALA A 13 3.77 -10.93 28.41
CA ALA A 13 3.73 -10.01 29.53
C ALA A 13 2.29 -9.70 30.01
N THR A 14 1.32 -9.50 29.10
CA THR A 14 -0.08 -9.20 29.47
C THR A 14 -0.90 -10.39 29.97
N ALA A 15 -0.74 -11.59 29.40
CA ALA A 15 -1.57 -12.75 29.67
C ALA A 15 -1.24 -13.41 31.01
N PHE A 16 0.00 -13.31 31.48
CA PHE A 16 0.42 -13.86 32.78
C PHE A 16 0.20 -12.89 33.96
N GLY A 17 -0.40 -11.72 33.74
CA GLY A 17 -0.69 -10.75 34.81
C GLY A 17 0.56 -10.16 35.48
N GLN A 18 1.74 -10.28 34.85
CA GLN A 18 3.04 -9.93 35.45
C GLN A 18 3.44 -8.45 35.22
N ILE A 19 2.63 -7.65 34.52
CA ILE A 19 2.95 -6.23 34.28
C ILE A 19 2.36 -5.37 35.41
N HIS A 20 3.15 -5.19 36.47
CA HIS A 20 2.81 -4.27 37.56
C HIS A 20 3.01 -2.78 37.15
N ASN A 21 3.88 -2.51 36.17
CA ASN A 21 4.13 -1.15 35.67
C ASN A 21 4.40 -1.13 34.16
N VAL A 22 3.43 -0.63 33.39
CA VAL A 22 3.50 -0.55 31.92
C VAL A 22 4.63 0.38 31.45
N SER A 23 4.90 1.47 32.18
CA SER A 23 5.93 2.44 31.79
C SER A 23 7.34 1.84 31.91
N GLN A 24 7.59 1.07 32.98
CA GLN A 24 8.84 0.36 33.17
C GLN A 24 9.04 -0.70 32.09
N PHE A 25 8.02 -1.54 31.87
CA PHE A 25 8.04 -2.56 30.81
C PHE A 25 8.34 -1.98 29.43
N CYS A 26 7.70 -0.87 29.06
CA CYS A 26 7.94 -0.21 27.78
C CYS A 26 9.37 0.29 27.63
N ARG A 27 9.99 0.79 28.71
CA ARG A 27 11.41 1.21 28.72
C ARG A 27 12.34 0.03 28.52
N ASP A 28 12.12 -1.05 29.28
CA ASP A 28 12.95 -2.25 29.24
C ASP A 28 12.90 -2.94 27.88
N GLN A 29 11.71 -2.96 27.27
CA GLN A 29 11.49 -3.53 25.94
C GLN A 29 11.75 -2.54 24.80
N GLN A 30 12.16 -1.30 25.09
CA GLN A 30 12.39 -0.24 24.10
C GLN A 30 11.21 -0.02 23.14
N ILE A 31 9.98 -0.19 23.61
CA ILE A 31 8.76 0.09 22.85
C ILE A 31 8.06 1.34 23.37
N SER A 32 7.30 1.99 22.49
CA SER A 32 6.41 3.05 22.94
C SER A 32 5.21 2.47 23.71
N ARG A 33 4.69 3.23 24.68
CA ARG A 33 3.42 2.91 25.36
C ARG A 33 2.25 2.79 24.37
N GLN A 34 2.27 3.56 23.28
CA GLN A 34 1.25 3.48 22.23
C GLN A 34 1.26 2.12 21.53
N THR A 35 2.44 1.59 21.23
CA THR A 35 2.62 0.25 20.67
C THR A 35 2.05 -0.80 21.62
N PHE A 36 2.38 -0.72 22.91
CA PHE A 36 1.84 -1.62 23.93
C PHE A 36 0.31 -1.64 23.95
N TYR A 37 -0.34 -0.48 24.09
CA TYR A 37 -1.80 -0.42 24.15
C TYR A 37 -2.48 -0.83 22.84
N LYS A 38 -1.86 -0.56 21.69
CA LYS A 38 -2.34 -1.05 20.39
C LYS A 38 -2.41 -2.57 20.36
N TRP A 39 -1.35 -3.27 20.76
CA TRP A 39 -1.31 -4.73 20.77
C TRP A 39 -2.24 -5.32 21.84
N ARG A 40 -2.28 -4.72 23.04
CA ARG A 40 -3.22 -5.13 24.10
C ARG A 40 -4.67 -5.06 23.63
N ARG A 41 -5.03 -3.97 22.93
CA ARG A 41 -6.37 -3.80 22.37
C ARG A 41 -6.68 -4.87 21.33
N ARG A 42 -5.79 -5.08 20.36
CA ARG A 42 -5.98 -6.09 19.30
C ARG A 42 -6.11 -7.50 19.84
N PHE A 43 -5.32 -7.85 20.86
CA PHE A 43 -5.46 -9.14 21.52
C PHE A 43 -6.80 -9.27 22.25
N GLY A 44 -7.25 -8.21 22.94
CA GLY A 44 -8.56 -8.22 23.60
C GLY A 44 -9.74 -8.33 22.63
N GLU A 45 -9.60 -7.82 21.39
CA GLU A 45 -10.64 -7.87 20.35
C GLU A 45 -10.61 -9.18 19.56
N ASP A 46 -9.44 -9.60 19.09
CA ASP A 46 -9.29 -10.65 18.07
C ASP A 46 -8.43 -11.84 18.55
N GLY A 47 -8.05 -11.89 19.84
CA GLY A 47 -7.18 -12.93 20.39
C GLY A 47 -5.81 -12.98 19.71
N LEU A 48 -5.29 -14.20 19.48
CA LEU A 48 -4.00 -14.40 18.82
C LEU A 48 -3.97 -13.84 17.39
N ASP A 49 -5.08 -13.91 16.66
CA ASP A 49 -5.20 -13.39 15.29
C ASP A 49 -5.00 -11.86 15.24
N GLY A 50 -5.35 -11.17 16.32
CA GLY A 50 -5.10 -9.73 16.48
C GLY A 50 -3.61 -9.35 16.45
N LEU A 51 -2.73 -10.30 16.73
CA LEU A 51 -1.27 -10.09 16.75
C LEU A 51 -0.61 -10.26 15.38
N GLU A 52 -1.35 -10.73 14.38
CA GLU A 52 -0.81 -10.89 13.04
C GLU A 52 -0.39 -9.53 12.43
N GLN A 53 0.63 -9.60 11.58
CA GLN A 53 1.09 -8.43 10.83
C GLN A 53 0.03 -8.01 9.81
N ARG A 54 -0.69 -6.94 10.13
CA ARG A 54 -1.62 -6.31 9.19
C ARG A 54 -0.86 -5.49 8.15
N SER A 55 -1.41 -5.45 6.94
CA SER A 55 -0.92 -4.59 5.87
C SER A 55 -0.82 -3.13 6.34
N ARG A 56 0.27 -2.45 5.95
CA ARG A 56 0.47 -1.01 6.16
C ARG A 56 -0.01 -0.19 4.96
N ARG A 57 -0.47 -0.84 3.90
CA ARG A 57 -0.97 -0.18 2.70
C ARG A 57 -2.27 0.57 3.05
N PRO A 58 -2.47 1.80 2.56
CA PRO A 58 -3.75 2.48 2.69
C PRO A 58 -4.88 1.64 2.09
N ILE A 59 -6.07 1.71 2.72
CA ILE A 59 -7.25 0.94 2.30
C ILE A 59 -7.74 1.40 0.92
N SER A 60 -7.61 2.68 0.62
CA SER A 60 -8.01 3.27 -0.66
C SER A 60 -6.91 4.19 -1.19
N SER A 61 -6.88 4.33 -2.51
CA SER A 61 -6.00 5.28 -3.21
C SER A 61 -6.87 6.13 -4.13
N PRO A 62 -7.40 7.28 -3.67
CA PRO A 62 -8.30 8.12 -4.47
C PRO A 62 -7.72 8.57 -5.82
N GLY A 63 -6.39 8.71 -5.90
CA GLY A 63 -5.67 9.02 -7.14
C GLY A 63 -5.25 7.80 -7.96
N GLN A 64 -5.82 6.62 -7.71
CA GLN A 64 -5.52 5.43 -8.51
C GLN A 64 -5.98 5.64 -9.95
N THR A 65 -5.09 5.35 -10.89
CA THR A 65 -5.40 5.42 -12.32
C THR A 65 -6.49 4.41 -12.67
N ALA A 66 -7.45 4.83 -13.49
CA ALA A 66 -8.51 3.94 -13.96
C ALA A 66 -7.91 2.77 -14.76
N ALA A 67 -8.44 1.56 -14.56
CA ALA A 67 -7.92 0.35 -15.20
C ALA A 67 -7.85 0.45 -16.73
N GLU A 68 -8.82 1.14 -17.35
CA GLU A 68 -8.83 1.38 -18.80
C GLU A 68 -7.62 2.19 -19.29
N VAL A 69 -7.16 3.14 -18.48
CA VAL A 69 -6.01 3.98 -18.77
C VAL A 69 -4.71 3.20 -18.57
N GLU A 70 -4.62 2.42 -17.48
CA GLU A 70 -3.48 1.51 -17.25
C GLU A 70 -3.31 0.54 -18.42
N GLU A 71 -4.41 -0.10 -18.84
CA GLU A 71 -4.44 -1.03 -19.97
C GLU A 71 -4.04 -0.35 -21.29
N ALA A 72 -4.50 0.89 -21.54
CA ALA A 72 -4.09 1.65 -22.72
C ALA A 72 -2.58 1.94 -22.73
N VAL A 73 -2.00 2.30 -21.59
CA VAL A 73 -0.56 2.55 -21.43
C VAL A 73 0.24 1.27 -21.62
N LEU A 74 -0.15 0.17 -20.98
CA LEU A 74 0.54 -1.13 -21.07
C LEU A 74 0.51 -1.67 -22.50
N ARG A 75 -0.66 -1.66 -23.14
CA ARG A 75 -0.81 -2.07 -24.54
C ARG A 75 0.06 -1.23 -25.46
N LYS A 76 0.09 0.10 -25.26
CA LYS A 76 0.90 0.99 -26.10
C LYS A 76 2.40 0.71 -25.93
N ARG A 77 2.85 0.54 -24.68
CA ARG A 77 4.23 0.20 -24.38
C ARG A 77 4.66 -1.09 -25.09
N LYS A 78 3.81 -2.11 -25.06
CA LYS A 78 4.06 -3.39 -25.76
C LYS A 78 4.17 -3.19 -27.27
N GLN A 79 3.25 -2.46 -27.88
CA GLN A 79 3.27 -2.18 -29.32
C GLN A 79 4.52 -1.41 -29.76
N LEU A 80 4.95 -0.41 -29.00
CA LEU A 80 6.17 0.35 -29.30
C LEU A 80 7.42 -0.52 -29.18
N LEU A 81 7.48 -1.38 -28.15
CA LEU A 81 8.56 -2.34 -27.99
C LEU A 81 8.64 -3.32 -29.15
N GLU A 82 7.51 -3.90 -29.56
CA GLU A 82 7.42 -4.85 -30.70
C GLU A 82 7.80 -4.18 -32.02
N ALA A 83 7.48 -2.89 -32.19
CA ALA A 83 7.86 -2.11 -33.35
C ALA A 83 9.35 -1.67 -33.34
N GLY A 84 10.11 -1.99 -32.28
CA GLY A 84 11.49 -1.54 -32.12
C GLY A 84 11.64 -0.02 -31.91
N LEU A 85 10.58 0.65 -31.45
CA LEU A 85 10.53 2.08 -31.20
C LEU A 85 10.82 2.42 -29.73
N ASP A 86 11.09 3.69 -29.45
CA ASP A 86 11.19 4.17 -28.07
C ASP A 86 9.85 3.94 -27.34
N HIS A 87 9.94 3.30 -26.18
CA HIS A 87 8.82 2.90 -25.34
C HIS A 87 8.88 3.57 -23.96
N GLY A 88 9.58 4.71 -23.88
CA GLY A 88 9.60 5.59 -22.72
C GLY A 88 8.25 6.29 -22.48
N PRO A 89 8.07 6.90 -21.30
CA PRO A 89 6.82 7.54 -20.91
C PRO A 89 6.40 8.66 -21.88
N GLN A 90 7.34 9.46 -22.38
CA GLN A 90 7.06 10.53 -23.34
C GLN A 90 6.54 9.98 -24.68
N SER A 91 7.16 8.92 -25.20
CA SER A 91 6.74 8.29 -26.47
C SER A 91 5.38 7.61 -26.36
N ILE A 92 5.07 7.01 -25.20
CA ILE A 92 3.75 6.46 -24.92
C ILE A 92 2.69 7.57 -24.91
N VAL A 93 2.93 8.66 -24.18
CA VAL A 93 2.00 9.81 -24.11
C VAL A 93 1.78 10.40 -25.50
N TRP A 94 2.85 10.68 -26.25
CA TRP A 94 2.78 11.24 -27.59
C TRP A 94 1.95 10.35 -28.52
N THR A 95 2.15 9.03 -28.47
CA THR A 95 1.43 8.10 -29.35
C THR A 95 -0.05 8.01 -28.97
N LEU A 96 -0.36 7.92 -27.68
CA LEU A 96 -1.73 7.88 -27.18
C LEU A 96 -2.52 9.16 -27.52
N GLN A 97 -1.89 10.33 -27.37
CA GLN A 97 -2.51 11.62 -27.70
C GLN A 97 -2.91 11.68 -29.18
N ARG A 98 -2.05 11.20 -30.08
CA ARG A 98 -2.31 11.15 -31.52
C ARG A 98 -3.45 10.20 -31.87
N GLU A 99 -3.47 9.02 -31.28
CA GLU A 99 -4.55 8.05 -31.51
C GLU A 99 -5.91 8.58 -31.01
N ASN A 100 -5.91 9.31 -29.90
CA ASN A 100 -7.13 9.92 -29.37
C ASN A 100 -7.62 11.09 -30.25
N THR A 101 -6.71 11.86 -30.86
CA THR A 101 -7.08 12.92 -31.82
C THR A 101 -7.71 12.37 -33.10
N HIS A 102 -7.27 11.19 -33.57
CA HIS A 102 -7.90 10.49 -34.71
C HIS A 102 -9.29 9.94 -34.37
N ARG A 103 -9.52 9.56 -33.11
CA ARG A 103 -10.82 9.11 -32.61
C ARG A 103 -11.82 10.27 -32.52
N CYS A 104 -11.35 11.47 -32.16
CA CYS A 104 -12.24 12.62 -32.04
C CYS A 104 -12.67 13.22 -33.40
N ARG A 105 -11.86 13.11 -34.46
CA ARG A 105 -12.24 13.55 -35.81
C ARG A 105 -13.40 12.75 -36.45
N ARG A 106 -13.78 11.60 -35.89
CA ARG A 106 -14.91 10.76 -36.38
C ARG A 106 -16.19 10.90 -35.55
N GLY A 107 -16.39 12.03 -34.89
CA GLY A 107 -17.73 12.48 -34.47
C GLY A 107 -18.24 12.03 -33.10
N ARG A 108 -17.39 11.94 -32.06
CA ARG A 108 -17.86 11.93 -30.66
C ARG A 108 -16.97 12.80 -29.79
N ARG A 109 -17.60 13.66 -28.97
CA ARG A 109 -17.02 14.68 -28.09
C ARG A 109 -15.72 14.22 -27.41
N CYS A 110 -14.64 14.99 -27.58
CA CYS A 110 -13.37 14.73 -26.91
C CYS A 110 -13.52 15.10 -25.42
N GLY A 111 -13.58 14.10 -24.54
CA GLY A 111 -13.12 14.26 -23.16
C GLY A 111 -11.62 14.03 -23.17
N GLY A 112 -10.84 15.09 -23.01
CA GLY A 112 -9.38 15.01 -22.87
C GLY A 112 -9.00 14.41 -21.52
N PHE A 113 -7.82 13.79 -21.48
CA PHE A 113 -7.07 13.52 -20.25
C PHE A 113 -6.71 14.84 -19.54
#